data_AF-A0A914YHX6-F1
#
_entry.id   AF-A0A914YHX6-F1
#
_cell.length_a   1.000
_cell.length_b   1.000
_cell.length_c   1.000
_cell.angle_alpha   90.00
_cell.angle_beta   90.00
_cell.angle_gamma   90.00
#
_symmetry.space_group_name_H-M   'P 1'
#
loop_
_entity.id
_entity.type
_entity.pdbx_description
1 polymer ?
#
loop_
_entity_poly.entity_id
_entity_poly.type
_entity_poly.pdbx_seq_one_letter_code
_entity_poly.pdbx_strand_id
1 'polypeptide(L)'
;METIIRYKLPVVVVVVNNGGIYRGLTPEDFKSVDGDPTLQFPVLSLTPECRYDEMAKAFGGRGVLCRTVDEVRKALPEAYDFVQKEQRPTLINLIIANDSERKAQEHDWLTRSKM
;
A
#
# COMPACT_ATOMS: atom_id res chain seq x y z
N MET A 1 1.04 10.50 6.87
CA MET A 1 1.09 11.46 5.75
C MET A 1 1.08 12.90 6.24
N GLU A 2 0.06 13.33 7.00
CA GLU A 2 -0.04 14.70 7.55
C GLU A 2 1.30 15.23 8.13
N THR A 3 1.86 14.54 9.12
CA THR A 3 3.11 14.95 9.78
C THR A 3 4.27 15.13 8.80
N ILE A 4 4.41 14.21 7.83
CA ILE A 4 5.49 14.22 6.83
C ILE A 4 5.38 15.49 5.98
N ILE A 5 4.16 15.87 5.61
CA ILE A 5 3.88 17.04 4.78
C ILE A 5 4.10 18.34 5.57
N ARG A 6 3.57 18.42 6.79
CA ARG A 6 3.72 19.61 7.64
C ARG A 6 5.17 19.97 7.93
N TYR A 7 6.03 18.96 8.10
CA TYR A 7 7.47 19.15 8.31
C TYR A 7 8.31 19.13 7.04
N LYS A 8 7.69 19.08 5.85
CA LYS A 8 8.37 19.10 4.55
C LYS A 8 9.48 18.04 4.41
N LEU A 9 9.23 16.85 4.93
CA LEU A 9 10.23 15.79 4.93
C LEU A 9 10.29 15.09 3.55
N PRO A 10 11.49 14.89 2.98
CA PRO A 10 11.66 14.26 1.67
C PRO A 10 11.57 12.73 1.78
N VAL A 11 10.35 12.22 1.99
CA VAL A 11 10.09 10.79 2.25
C VAL A 11 9.31 10.15 1.11
N VAL A 12 9.79 9.02 0.61
CA VAL A 12 9.02 8.10 -0.23
C VAL A 12 8.39 7.03 0.66
N VAL A 13 7.07 6.93 0.64
CA VAL A 13 6.31 5.90 1.37
C VAL A 13 5.80 4.86 0.38
N VAL A 14 6.10 3.60 0.63
CA VAL A 14 5.57 2.48 -0.17
C VAL A 14 4.57 1.72 0.68
N VAL A 15 3.32 1.68 0.24
CA VAL A 15 2.27 0.87 0.87
C VAL A 15 2.08 -0.37 0.02
N VAL A 16 2.42 -1.54 0.59
CA VAL A 16 2.11 -2.83 -0.02
C VAL A 16 0.69 -3.20 0.40
N ASN A 17 -0.26 -3.06 -0.53
CA ASN A 17 -1.68 -3.09 -0.25
C ASN A 17 -2.33 -4.37 -0.81
N ASN A 18 -2.53 -5.34 0.08
CA ASN A 18 -3.29 -6.57 -0.18
C ASN A 18 -4.73 -6.50 0.35
N GLY A 19 -5.19 -5.34 0.84
CA GLY A 19 -6.56 -5.16 1.36
C GLY A 19 -6.87 -5.89 2.67
N GLY A 20 -5.87 -6.27 3.47
CA GLY A 20 -6.13 -6.92 4.76
C GLY A 20 -4.91 -7.11 5.64
N ILE A 21 -5.15 -7.52 6.89
CA ILE A 21 -4.12 -8.00 7.80
C ILE A 21 -3.90 -9.48 7.48
N TYR A 22 -2.70 -9.84 7.02
CA TYR A 22 -2.37 -11.14 6.41
C TYR A 22 -3.05 -11.39 5.06
N ARG A 23 -4.39 -11.45 5.01
CA ARG A 23 -5.17 -11.71 3.80
C ARG A 23 -6.35 -10.74 3.68
N GLY A 24 -6.52 -10.15 2.50
CA GLY A 24 -7.67 -9.32 2.17
C GLY A 24 -8.80 -10.08 1.47
N LEU A 25 -9.92 -9.41 1.27
CA LEU A 25 -10.97 -9.86 0.35
C LEU A 25 -10.69 -9.32 -1.06
N THR A 26 -11.06 -10.11 -2.07
CA THR A 26 -11.14 -9.59 -3.44
C THR A 26 -12.21 -8.50 -3.53
N PRO A 27 -12.13 -7.57 -4.49
CA PRO A 27 -13.20 -6.59 -4.72
C PRO A 27 -14.58 -7.25 -4.96
N GLU A 28 -14.60 -8.44 -5.57
CA GLU A 28 -15.81 -9.22 -5.82
C GLU A 28 -16.37 -9.80 -4.53
N ASP A 29 -15.53 -10.46 -3.72
CA ASP A 29 -15.94 -11.02 -2.42
C ASP A 29 -16.41 -9.92 -1.46
N PHE A 30 -15.76 -8.76 -1.49
CA PHE A 30 -16.16 -7.63 -0.65
C PHE A 30 -17.56 -7.11 -1.02
N LYS A 31 -17.91 -7.14 -2.32
CA LYS A 31 -19.24 -6.71 -2.80
C LYS A 31 -20.32 -7.78 -2.59
N SER A 32 -19.95 -9.04 -2.44
CA SER A 32 -20.90 -10.14 -2.22
C SER A 32 -21.32 -10.28 -0.75
N VAL A 33 -20.64 -9.58 0.16
CA VAL A 33 -21.06 -9.46 1.56
C VAL A 33 -22.40 -8.75 1.63
N ASP A 34 -23.42 -9.47 2.10
CA ASP A 34 -24.78 -8.98 2.33
C ASP A 34 -25.14 -9.04 3.81
N GLY A 35 -26.01 -8.14 4.27
CA GLY A 35 -26.34 -7.95 5.68
C GLY A 35 -25.46 -6.91 6.39
N ASP A 36 -25.44 -6.96 7.73
CA ASP A 36 -24.74 -5.97 8.55
C ASP A 36 -23.21 -6.08 8.37
N PRO A 37 -22.54 -5.05 7.80
CA PRO A 37 -21.08 -5.05 7.63
C PRO A 37 -20.29 -5.33 8.90
N THR A 38 -20.80 -4.92 10.06
CA THR A 38 -20.12 -5.09 11.36
C THR A 38 -20.09 -6.54 11.82
N LEU A 39 -20.98 -7.38 11.28
CA LEU A 39 -21.09 -8.80 11.62
C LEU A 39 -20.52 -9.71 10.52
N GLN A 40 -20.53 -9.25 9.27
CA GLN A 40 -20.24 -10.10 8.11
C GLN A 40 -18.81 -9.97 7.58
N PHE A 41 -18.18 -8.79 7.68
CA PHE A 41 -16.80 -8.65 7.24
C PHE A 41 -15.85 -9.39 8.19
N PRO A 42 -14.89 -10.18 7.67
CA PRO A 42 -13.85 -10.75 8.51
C PRO A 42 -13.06 -9.63 9.20
N VAL A 43 -12.74 -9.82 10.48
CA VAL A 43 -12.08 -8.79 11.30
C VAL A 43 -10.71 -8.34 10.78
N LEU A 44 -10.10 -9.13 9.90
CA LEU A 44 -8.79 -8.86 9.29
C LEU A 44 -8.91 -8.21 7.90
N SER A 45 -10.11 -8.12 7.34
CA SER A 45 -10.33 -7.54 6.02
C SER A 45 -10.43 -6.02 6.10
N LEU A 46 -9.75 -5.35 5.18
CA LEU A 46 -9.83 -3.91 4.98
C LEU A 46 -10.53 -3.62 3.64
N THR A 47 -10.83 -2.36 3.38
CA THR A 47 -11.38 -1.94 2.08
C THR A 47 -10.44 -2.39 0.95
N PRO A 48 -10.90 -3.20 -0.02
CA PRO A 48 -10.08 -3.65 -1.14
C PRO A 48 -9.56 -2.45 -1.93
N GLU A 49 -8.28 -2.52 -2.28
CA GLU A 49 -7.59 -1.49 -3.06
C GLU A 49 -7.78 -0.07 -2.54
N CYS A 50 -7.85 0.10 -1.21
CA CYS A 50 -8.01 1.41 -0.59
C CYS A 50 -7.02 2.42 -1.18
N ARG A 51 -7.54 3.58 -1.61
CA ARG A 51 -6.81 4.58 -2.42
C ARG A 51 -5.94 5.49 -1.55
N TYR A 52 -4.93 4.89 -0.91
CA TYR A 52 -3.93 5.62 -0.11
C TYR A 52 -3.16 6.66 -0.91
N ASP A 53 -3.02 6.46 -2.22
CA ASP A 53 -2.46 7.42 -3.15
C ASP A 53 -3.32 8.69 -3.28
N GLU A 54 -4.65 8.57 -3.30
CA GLU A 54 -5.55 9.72 -3.28
C GLU A 54 -5.52 10.41 -1.92
N MET A 55 -5.44 9.65 -0.81
CA MET A 55 -5.23 10.21 0.53
C MET A 55 -3.95 11.05 0.59
N ALA A 56 -2.84 10.58 0.01
CA ALA A 56 -1.60 11.34 -0.04
C ALA A 56 -1.75 12.67 -0.78
N LYS A 57 -2.48 12.68 -1.91
CA LYS A 57 -2.80 13.91 -2.66
C LYS A 57 -3.66 14.86 -1.83
N ALA A 58 -4.68 14.34 -1.14
CA ALA A 58 -5.58 15.13 -0.31
C ALA A 58 -4.84 15.87 0.82
N PHE A 59 -3.78 15.27 1.38
CA PHE A 59 -2.93 15.95 2.36
C PHE A 59 -1.92 16.94 1.75
N GLY A 60 -1.78 17.00 0.42
CA GLY A 60 -0.85 17.89 -0.30
C GLY A 60 0.47 17.23 -0.77
N GLY A 61 0.61 15.92 -0.63
CA GLY A 61 1.72 15.14 -1.17
C GLY A 61 1.48 14.64 -2.60
N ARG A 62 2.41 13.85 -3.14
CA ARG A 62 2.22 13.11 -4.40
C ARG A 62 1.69 11.71 -4.08
N GLY A 63 0.72 11.23 -4.85
CA GLY A 63 0.21 9.87 -4.78
C GLY A 63 0.34 9.16 -6.12
N VAL A 64 0.83 7.93 -6.11
CA VAL A 64 0.99 7.06 -7.28
C VAL A 64 0.36 5.71 -6.98
N LEU A 65 -0.47 5.20 -7.89
CA LEU A 65 -1.01 3.84 -7.83
C LEU A 65 -0.20 2.95 -8.78
N CYS A 66 0.24 1.78 -8.32
CA CYS A 66 0.87 0.78 -9.16
C CYS A 66 0.23 -0.60 -8.93
N ARG A 67 0.17 -1.39 -9.99
CA ARG A 67 -0.36 -2.74 -10.06
C ARG A 67 0.63 -3.71 -10.71
N THR A 68 1.61 -3.18 -11.44
CA THR A 68 2.60 -4.00 -12.16
C THR A 68 4.03 -3.67 -11.73
N VAL A 69 4.94 -4.63 -11.92
CA VAL A 69 6.36 -4.44 -11.60
C VAL A 69 6.97 -3.28 -12.41
N ASP A 70 6.56 -3.10 -13.66
CA ASP A 70 7.09 -2.04 -14.52
C ASP A 70 6.63 -0.65 -14.07
N GLU A 71 5.39 -0.54 -13.57
CA GLU A 71 4.92 0.69 -12.92
C GLU A 71 5.73 0.99 -11.66
N VAL A 72 6.08 -0.01 -10.85
CA VAL A 72 6.94 0.18 -9.66
C VAL A 72 8.34 0.63 -10.06
N ARG A 73 8.95 -0.01 -11.07
CA ARG A 73 10.28 0.33 -11.59
C ARG A 73 10.35 1.77 -12.07
N LYS A 74 9.26 2.28 -12.67
CA LYS A 74 9.15 3.67 -13.10
C LYS A 74 8.88 4.62 -11.93
N ALA A 75 7.96 4.26 -11.05
CA ALA A 75 7.50 5.14 -9.97
C ALA A 75 8.57 5.43 -8.92
N LEU A 76 9.43 4.46 -8.60
CA LEU A 76 10.45 4.61 -7.55
C LEU A 76 11.46 5.73 -7.87
N PRO A 77 12.19 5.73 -9.02
CA PRO A 77 13.10 6.82 -9.37
C PRO A 77 12.39 8.18 -9.43
N GLU A 78 11.20 8.25 -10.03
CA GLU A 78 10.43 9.48 -10.11
C GLU A 78 10.01 10.02 -8.74
N ALA A 79 9.69 9.12 -7.80
CA ALA A 79 9.36 9.49 -6.43
C ALA A 79 10.60 10.03 -5.70
N TYR A 80 11.75 9.39 -5.84
CA TYR A 80 13.02 9.88 -5.29
C TYR A 80 13.37 11.27 -5.80
N ASP A 81 13.32 11.48 -7.11
CA ASP A 81 13.59 12.79 -7.71
C ASP A 81 12.62 13.86 -7.23
N PHE A 82 11.33 13.51 -7.12
CA PHE A 82 10.29 14.42 -6.65
C PHE A 82 10.52 14.86 -5.21
N VAL A 83 10.77 13.92 -4.28
CA VAL A 83 10.90 14.28 -2.85
C VAL A 83 12.11 15.19 -2.59
N GLN A 84 13.18 15.05 -3.39
CA GLN A 84 14.36 15.92 -3.31
C GLN A 84 14.09 17.33 -3.82
N LYS A 85 13.32 17.47 -4.92
CA LYS A 85 13.04 18.78 -5.55
C LYS A 85 11.95 19.56 -4.83
N GLU A 86 10.92 18.87 -4.36
CA GLU A 86 9.67 19.49 -3.94
C GLU A 86 9.53 19.59 -2.42
N GLN A 87 10.39 18.92 -1.64
CA GLN A 87 10.28 18.80 -0.18
C GLN A 87 8.88 18.36 0.28
N ARG A 88 8.23 17.50 -0.53
CA ARG A 88 6.93 16.90 -0.26
C ARG A 88 7.04 15.39 -0.45
N PRO A 89 6.32 14.58 0.34
CA PRO A 89 6.40 13.15 0.22
C PRO A 89 5.69 12.63 -1.04
N THR A 90 6.14 11.47 -1.48
CA THR A 90 5.42 10.64 -2.44
C THR A 90 4.95 9.36 -1.76
N LEU A 91 3.67 9.03 -1.87
CA LEU A 91 3.13 7.72 -1.51
C LEU A 91 2.91 6.88 -2.77
N ILE A 92 3.56 5.73 -2.83
CA ILE A 92 3.35 4.71 -3.86
C ILE A 92 2.47 3.61 -3.25
N ASN A 93 1.25 3.48 -3.73
CA ASN A 93 0.27 2.47 -3.34
C ASN A 93 0.40 1.27 -4.29
N LEU A 94 0.98 0.18 -3.81
CA LEU A 94 1.23 -1.03 -4.57
C LEU A 94 0.11 -2.03 -4.34
N ILE A 95 -0.80 -2.17 -5.30
CA ILE A 95 -1.82 -3.21 -5.25
C ILE A 95 -1.16 -4.55 -5.54
N ILE A 96 -1.29 -5.49 -4.61
CA ILE A 96 -0.83 -6.86 -4.74
C ILE A 96 -1.98 -7.84 -4.55
N ALA A 97 -1.79 -9.11 -4.94
CA ALA A 97 -2.78 -10.14 -4.73
C ALA A 97 -3.13 -10.27 -3.23
N ASN A 98 -4.42 -10.43 -2.93
CA ASN A 98 -4.94 -10.41 -1.56
C ASN A 98 -4.40 -11.55 -0.69
N ASP A 99 -4.00 -12.66 -1.31
CA ASP A 99 -3.47 -13.88 -0.72
C ASP A 99 -1.94 -14.01 -0.89
N SER A 100 -1.25 -12.90 -1.17
CA SER A 100 0.21 -12.92 -1.33
C SER A 100 0.90 -13.38 -0.05
N GLU A 101 1.70 -14.43 -0.16
CA GLU A 101 2.55 -14.92 0.92
C GLU A 101 4.02 -14.58 0.70
N ARG A 102 4.82 -14.72 1.77
CA ARG A 102 6.27 -14.61 1.66
C ARG A 102 6.79 -15.72 0.75
N LYS A 103 7.56 -15.33 -0.28
CA LYS A 103 8.31 -16.28 -1.10
C LYS A 103 9.55 -16.74 -0.35
N ALA A 104 9.96 -17.99 -0.59
CA ALA A 104 11.24 -18.50 -0.10
C ALA A 104 12.38 -17.55 -0.51
N GLN A 105 13.21 -17.15 0.45
CA GLN A 105 14.38 -16.33 0.21
C GLN A 105 15.62 -17.21 0.12
N GLU A 106 16.64 -16.76 -0.60
CA GLU A 106 17.91 -17.50 -0.79
C GLU A 106 18.60 -17.85 0.52
N HIS A 107 18.52 -16.95 1.51
CA HIS A 107 19.13 -17.17 2.81
C HIS A 107 18.07 -17.43 3.88
N ASP A 108 18.25 -18.51 4.64
CA ASP A 108 17.30 -18.94 5.68
C ASP A 108 16.98 -17.85 6.72
N TRP A 109 17.94 -16.97 7.03
CA TRP A 109 17.74 -15.89 7.99
C TRP A 109 16.80 -14.78 7.49
N LEU A 110 16.57 -14.68 6.17
CA LEU A 110 15.55 -13.82 5.55
C LEU A 110 14.16 -14.48 5.56
N THR A 111 14.09 -15.80 5.77
CA THR A 111 12.86 -16.61 5.78
C THR A 111 12.35 -16.93 7.19
N ARG A 112 13.22 -16.92 8.22
CA ARG A 112 12.84 -17.25 9.60
C ARG A 112 11.82 -16.26 10.18
N SER A 113 10.60 -16.74 10.42
CA SER A 113 9.73 -16.14 11.44
C SER A 113 10.31 -16.52 12.81
N LYS A 114 10.68 -15.54 13.64
CA LYS A 114 10.99 -15.80 15.05
C LYS A 114 9.66 -16.10 15.76
N MET A 115 9.18 -17.32 15.65
CA MET A 115 8.07 -17.84 16.44
C MET A 115 8.55 -19.03 17.25
#